data_AF-A0A7S1QYD1-F1
#
_entry.id   AF-A0A7S1QYD1-F1
#
_cell.length_a   1.000
_cell.length_b   1.000
_cell.length_c   1.000
_cell.angle_alpha   90.00
_cell.angle_beta   90.00
_cell.angle_gamma   90.00
#
_symmetry.space_group_name_H-M   'P 1'
#
loop_
_entity.id
_entity.type
_entity.pdbx_description
1 polymer ?
#
loop_
_entity_poly.entity_id
_entity_poly.type
_entity_poly.pdbx_seq_one_letter_code
_entity_poly.pdbx_strand_id
1 'polypeptide(L)'
;MASRMEVAQPCNGIGLDFTELPSSTTYGTTNRLRQSETLTPVRRASGCIKVEMFMHPKWSATADRSDVPCVLTVGTREQRWKASQLIVAFAASLGGKGLMALPAHLAGECRLVCVPNGMMAGFLGPRLCNLHRVEEETGAFAFVLRERRGQQGKRDLDDSADMLKVMLDQLRTGPASEIAIFGPARARLAAEIKTMAQIEERYHGYFERSAGPGSEVLDPVEGLGIDMVWLAGDFEDSASRTRAEILSGASGCHVESAGRLVFVAGARGQRARARE
;
A
#
# COMPACT_ATOMS: atom_id res chain seq x y z
N MET A 1 -27.70 -5.20 45.28
CA MET A 1 -27.81 -3.99 44.45
C MET A 1 -26.45 -3.71 43.84
N ALA A 2 -26.22 -4.09 42.60
CA ALA A 2 -24.98 -3.76 41.89
C ALA A 2 -25.08 -2.30 41.44
N SER A 3 -24.19 -1.42 41.93
CA SER A 3 -24.14 -0.05 41.44
C SER A 3 -23.67 -0.07 40.01
N ARG A 4 -24.47 0.53 39.13
CA ARG A 4 -24.13 0.78 37.74
C ARG A 4 -22.98 1.78 37.78
N MET A 5 -21.76 1.34 37.50
CA MET A 5 -20.63 2.26 37.30
C MET A 5 -21.01 3.23 36.20
N GLU A 6 -21.26 4.48 36.57
CA GLU A 6 -21.42 5.56 35.62
C GLU A 6 -20.09 5.72 34.88
N VAL A 7 -20.09 5.36 33.61
CA VAL A 7 -18.98 5.62 32.71
C VAL A 7 -18.94 7.13 32.52
N ALA A 8 -18.01 7.78 33.22
CA ALA A 8 -17.72 9.19 33.07
C ALA A 8 -17.56 9.53 31.58
N GLN A 9 -18.20 10.62 31.15
CA GLN A 9 -18.11 11.12 29.77
C GLN A 9 -16.63 11.26 29.35
N PRO A 10 -16.27 10.86 28.12
CA PRO A 10 -14.87 10.73 27.73
C PRO A 10 -14.21 12.11 27.64
N CYS A 11 -13.22 12.30 28.50
CA CYS A 11 -12.14 13.26 28.38
C CYS A 11 -11.52 13.20 26.97
N ASN A 12 -11.70 14.25 26.16
CA ASN A 12 -11.02 14.52 24.87
C ASN A 12 -10.95 13.37 23.82
N GLY A 13 -11.69 12.27 23.99
CA GLY A 13 -11.72 11.12 23.09
C GLY A 13 -10.44 10.29 23.00
N ILE A 14 -9.34 10.71 23.63
CA ILE A 14 -8.06 9.99 23.63
C ILE A 14 -8.10 8.93 24.73
N GLY A 15 -7.66 7.72 24.40
CA GLY A 15 -7.49 6.67 25.38
C GLY A 15 -6.54 5.60 24.87
N LEU A 16 -6.55 4.48 25.57
CA LEU A 16 -5.68 3.34 25.32
C LEU A 16 -6.56 2.09 25.17
N ASP A 17 -6.17 1.23 24.25
CA ASP A 17 -6.80 -0.07 24.01
C ASP A 17 -5.72 -1.10 23.70
N PHE A 18 -5.99 -2.37 23.95
CA PHE A 18 -5.11 -3.44 23.52
C PHE A 18 -5.89 -4.50 22.74
N THR A 19 -5.24 -5.09 21.74
CA THR A 19 -5.83 -6.13 20.91
C THR A 19 -4.94 -7.36 20.94
N GLU A 20 -5.51 -8.48 21.35
CA GLU A 20 -4.88 -9.80 21.23
C GLU A 20 -4.79 -10.17 19.75
N LEU A 21 -3.61 -10.60 19.28
CA LEU A 21 -3.48 -11.14 17.94
C LEU A 21 -4.11 -12.54 17.88
N PRO A 22 -4.66 -12.95 16.72
CA PRO A 22 -5.30 -14.25 16.57
C PRO A 22 -4.37 -15.38 17.01
N SER A 23 -4.92 -16.41 17.69
CA SER A 23 -4.15 -17.58 18.15
C SER A 23 -3.49 -18.38 17.03
N SER A 24 -3.93 -18.19 15.78
CA SER A 24 -3.28 -18.71 14.57
C SER A 24 -1.94 -18.01 14.25
N THR A 25 -1.62 -16.92 14.94
CA THR A 25 -0.35 -16.20 14.81
C THR A 25 0.74 -17.04 15.46
N THR A 26 1.50 -17.78 14.65
CA THR A 26 2.61 -18.59 15.14
C THR A 26 3.68 -17.72 15.80
N TYR A 27 4.48 -18.32 16.68
CA TYR A 27 5.64 -17.66 17.30
C TYR A 27 6.62 -17.05 16.26
N GLY A 28 6.71 -17.66 15.07
CA GLY A 28 7.47 -17.09 13.96
C GLY A 28 6.84 -15.82 13.38
N THR A 29 5.52 -15.71 13.34
CA THR A 29 4.83 -14.49 12.90
C THR A 29 4.92 -13.38 13.94
N THR A 30 4.80 -13.69 15.23
CA THR A 30 4.97 -12.68 16.29
C THR A 30 6.38 -12.12 16.32
N ASN A 31 7.41 -12.96 16.16
CA ASN A 31 8.79 -12.50 16.05
C ASN A 31 9.02 -11.66 14.79
N ARG A 32 8.43 -12.05 13.65
CA ARG A 32 8.50 -11.23 12.43
C ARG A 32 7.83 -9.87 12.62
N LEU A 33 6.65 -9.81 13.24
CA LEU A 33 5.98 -8.55 13.56
C LEU A 33 6.83 -7.67 14.48
N ARG A 34 7.42 -8.26 15.54
CA ARG A 34 8.25 -7.54 16.51
C ARG A 34 9.57 -7.03 15.91
N GLN A 35 10.19 -7.82 15.04
CA GLN A 35 11.43 -7.44 14.36
C GLN A 35 11.19 -6.51 13.18
N SER A 36 9.97 -6.48 12.65
CA SER A 36 9.61 -5.61 11.54
C SER A 36 9.36 -4.18 12.03
N GLU A 37 9.81 -3.21 11.26
CA GLU A 37 9.52 -1.78 11.51
C GLU A 37 8.07 -1.40 11.15
N THR A 38 7.19 -2.37 10.92
CA THR A 38 5.82 -2.23 10.39
C THR A 38 4.87 -1.47 11.31
N LEU A 39 5.13 -1.44 12.63
CA LEU A 39 4.30 -0.69 13.56
C LEU A 39 4.35 0.82 13.32
N THR A 40 5.46 1.33 12.78
CA THR A 40 5.61 2.77 12.47
C THR A 40 4.71 3.18 11.29
N PRO A 41 4.74 2.51 10.13
CA PRO A 41 3.76 2.68 9.07
C PRO A 41 2.32 2.53 9.54
N VAL A 42 1.99 1.50 10.33
CA VAL A 42 0.63 1.32 10.87
C VAL A 42 0.20 2.51 11.72
N ARG A 43 1.08 3.03 12.58
CA ARG A 43 0.81 4.22 13.39
C ARG A 43 0.48 5.43 12.51
N ARG A 44 1.27 5.68 11.47
CA ARG A 44 1.04 6.78 10.51
C ARG A 44 -0.28 6.58 9.75
N ALA A 45 -0.54 5.37 9.27
CA ALA A 45 -1.71 5.05 8.47
C ALA A 45 -3.04 5.09 9.26
N SER A 46 -2.99 4.71 10.54
CA SER A 46 -4.15 4.75 11.45
C SER A 46 -4.36 6.12 12.10
N GLY A 47 -3.33 6.97 12.13
CA GLY A 47 -3.35 8.24 12.87
C GLY A 47 -3.20 8.07 14.38
N CYS A 48 -2.88 6.86 14.87
CA CYS A 48 -2.61 6.63 16.29
C CYS A 48 -1.43 7.47 16.79
N ILE A 49 -1.49 7.89 18.05
CA ILE A 49 -0.39 8.56 18.75
C ILE A 49 0.77 7.57 18.92
N LYS A 50 0.45 6.35 19.37
CA LYS A 50 1.40 5.26 19.63
C LYS A 50 0.78 3.91 19.29
N VAL A 51 1.59 3.03 18.74
CA VAL A 51 1.29 1.61 18.52
C VAL A 51 2.51 0.84 19.02
N GLU A 52 2.30 -0.13 19.90
CA GLU A 52 3.38 -0.90 20.52
C GLU A 52 2.96 -2.35 20.75
N MET A 53 3.88 -3.28 20.60
CA MET A 53 3.60 -4.72 20.75
C MET A 53 4.20 -5.23 22.06
N PHE A 54 3.45 -6.05 22.79
CA PHE A 54 3.87 -6.65 24.05
C PHE A 54 3.33 -8.09 24.17
N MET A 55 3.86 -8.84 25.12
CA MET A 55 3.35 -10.18 25.44
C MET A 55 2.49 -10.08 26.70
N HIS A 56 1.22 -10.47 26.60
CA HIS A 56 0.30 -10.55 27.72
C HIS A 56 0.32 -11.96 28.31
N PRO A 57 0.69 -12.16 29.58
CA PRO A 57 0.65 -13.48 30.20
C PRO A 57 -0.81 -13.93 30.33
N LYS A 58 -1.16 -15.06 29.73
CA LYS A 58 -2.50 -15.65 29.91
C LYS A 58 -2.44 -16.65 31.05
N TRP A 59 -3.15 -16.36 32.13
CA TRP A 59 -3.29 -17.33 33.22
C TRP A 59 -4.28 -18.41 32.81
N SER A 60 -3.78 -19.61 32.55
CA SER A 60 -4.61 -20.80 32.39
C SER A 60 -4.67 -21.59 33.70
N ALA A 61 -5.82 -22.21 33.99
CA ALA A 61 -5.97 -23.12 35.14
C ALA A 61 -5.13 -24.39 34.97
N THR A 62 -4.81 -24.76 33.73
CA THR A 62 -3.78 -25.74 33.39
C THR A 62 -2.43 -25.03 33.36
N ALA A 63 -1.39 -25.60 33.94
CA ALA A 63 -0.08 -24.98 34.20
C ALA A 63 0.73 -24.52 32.96
N ASP A 64 0.12 -24.44 31.80
CA ASP A 64 0.74 -23.97 30.56
C ASP A 64 0.62 -22.45 30.47
N ARG A 65 1.72 -21.75 30.77
CA ARG A 65 1.84 -20.30 30.56
C ARG A 65 2.00 -20.05 29.06
N SER A 66 0.89 -19.76 28.38
CA SER A 66 0.94 -19.25 27.01
C SER A 66 0.92 -17.72 27.05
N ASP A 67 2.04 -17.08 26.73
CA ASP A 67 2.07 -15.64 26.48
C ASP A 67 1.33 -15.33 25.17
N VAL A 68 0.37 -14.41 25.22
CA VAL A 68 -0.39 -13.98 24.04
C VAL A 68 0.22 -12.69 23.49
N PRO A 69 0.59 -12.64 22.20
CA PRO A 69 1.02 -11.39 21.58
C PRO A 69 -0.15 -10.39 21.52
N CYS A 70 0.09 -9.19 22.04
CA CYS A 70 -0.87 -8.11 22.08
C CYS A 70 -0.29 -6.85 21.46
N VAL A 71 -1.15 -6.00 20.91
CA VAL A 71 -0.78 -4.65 20.49
C VAL A 71 -1.54 -3.63 21.29
N LEU A 72 -0.79 -2.73 21.91
CA LEU A 72 -1.26 -1.52 22.56
C LEU A 72 -1.42 -0.41 21.53
N THR A 73 -2.59 0.23 21.52
CA THR A 73 -2.88 1.38 20.66
C THR A 73 -3.33 2.56 21.50
N VAL A 74 -2.82 3.76 21.18
CA VAL A 74 -3.15 5.01 21.85
C VAL A 74 -3.61 6.02 20.83
N GLY A 75 -4.78 6.62 21.04
CA GLY A 75 -5.40 7.56 20.11
C GLY A 75 -6.89 7.72 20.37
N THR A 76 -7.61 8.29 19.40
CA THR A 76 -9.08 8.32 19.42
C THR A 76 -9.67 6.93 19.22
N ARG A 77 -10.96 6.76 19.52
CA ARG A 77 -11.66 5.48 19.32
C ARG A 77 -11.50 4.94 17.89
N GLU A 78 -11.64 5.81 16.88
CA GLU A 78 -11.52 5.43 15.47
C GLU A 78 -10.08 5.06 15.09
N GLN A 79 -9.10 5.82 15.56
CA GLN A 79 -7.68 5.55 15.30
C GLN A 79 -7.26 4.19 15.88
N ARG A 80 -7.61 3.93 17.14
CA ARG A 80 -7.31 2.66 17.81
C ARG A 80 -7.96 1.49 17.10
N TRP A 81 -9.26 1.61 16.79
CA TRP A 81 -9.98 0.57 16.07
C TRP A 81 -9.35 0.30 14.69
N LYS A 82 -9.04 1.33 13.90
CA LYS A 82 -8.38 1.19 12.60
C LYS A 82 -7.01 0.52 12.74
N ALA A 83 -6.18 0.95 13.68
CA ALA A 83 -4.87 0.35 13.93
C ALA A 83 -4.98 -1.14 14.27
N SER A 84 -5.87 -1.52 15.19
CA SER A 84 -6.10 -2.92 15.56
C SER A 84 -6.52 -3.77 14.37
N GLN A 85 -7.46 -3.27 13.54
CA GLN A 85 -7.91 -3.98 12.35
C GLN A 85 -6.79 -4.15 11.32
N LEU A 86 -5.97 -3.13 11.09
CA LEU A 86 -4.82 -3.20 10.18
C LEU A 86 -3.79 -4.24 10.65
N ILE A 87 -3.48 -4.28 11.93
CA ILE A 87 -2.50 -5.20 12.50
C ILE A 87 -3.02 -6.64 12.43
N VAL A 88 -4.29 -6.86 12.78
CA VAL A 88 -4.90 -8.20 12.69
C VAL A 88 -4.89 -8.70 11.24
N ALA A 89 -5.24 -7.83 10.29
CA ALA A 89 -5.18 -8.17 8.87
C ALA A 89 -3.73 -8.47 8.44
N PHE A 90 -2.77 -7.65 8.82
CA PHE A 90 -1.36 -7.87 8.49
C PHE A 90 -0.79 -9.16 9.12
N ALA A 91 -1.10 -9.43 10.38
CA ALA A 91 -0.71 -10.67 11.04
C ALA A 91 -1.28 -11.90 10.31
N ALA A 92 -2.52 -11.81 9.81
CA ALA A 92 -3.14 -12.86 9.02
C ALA A 92 -2.44 -13.04 7.65
N SER A 93 -2.02 -11.96 6.98
CA SER A 93 -1.31 -12.07 5.70
C SER A 93 0.07 -12.74 5.82
N LEU A 94 0.76 -12.53 6.95
CA LEU A 94 2.04 -13.20 7.26
C LEU A 94 1.91 -14.70 7.57
N GLY A 95 0.70 -15.19 7.87
CA GLY A 95 0.39 -16.57 8.22
C GLY A 95 0.51 -17.58 7.08
N GLY A 96 1.00 -17.18 5.90
CA GLY A 96 1.32 -18.05 4.76
C GLY A 96 0.12 -18.46 3.90
N LYS A 97 -1.12 -18.34 4.41
CA LYS A 97 -2.33 -18.62 3.62
C LYS A 97 -2.82 -17.41 2.80
N GLY A 98 -2.24 -16.23 3.00
CA GLY A 98 -2.73 -14.97 2.42
C GLY A 98 -4.12 -14.60 2.95
N LEU A 99 -4.50 -13.33 2.78
CA LEU A 99 -5.87 -12.88 3.05
C LEU A 99 -6.67 -12.95 1.75
N MET A 100 -7.63 -13.85 1.67
CA MET A 100 -8.47 -13.98 0.46
C MET A 100 -9.26 -12.70 0.13
N ALA A 101 -9.65 -11.96 1.17
CA ALA A 101 -10.30 -10.67 1.07
C ALA A 101 -10.05 -9.85 2.34
N LEU A 102 -10.07 -8.52 2.20
CA LEU A 102 -10.13 -7.63 3.35
C LEU A 102 -11.52 -7.66 3.98
N PRO A 103 -11.63 -7.48 5.30
CA PRO A 103 -12.90 -7.12 5.92
C PRO A 103 -13.54 -5.92 5.23
N ALA A 104 -14.87 -5.91 5.09
CA ALA A 104 -15.60 -4.90 4.32
C ALA A 104 -15.27 -3.45 4.74
N HIS A 105 -15.06 -3.23 6.04
CA HIS A 105 -14.70 -1.92 6.57
C HIS A 105 -13.28 -1.47 6.23
N LEU A 106 -12.34 -2.39 6.00
CA LEU A 106 -11.00 -2.07 5.52
C LEU A 106 -10.96 -1.92 4.01
N ALA A 107 -11.81 -2.65 3.28
CA ALA A 107 -11.87 -2.59 1.82
C ALA A 107 -12.18 -1.18 1.30
N GLY A 108 -13.11 -0.45 1.95
CA GLY A 108 -13.44 0.94 1.60
C GLY A 108 -12.37 1.98 1.99
N GLU A 109 -11.41 1.60 2.83
CA GLU A 109 -10.38 2.47 3.39
C GLU A 109 -8.99 2.25 2.74
N CYS A 110 -8.92 1.43 1.71
CA CYS A 110 -7.68 1.06 1.04
C CYS A 110 -7.66 1.45 -0.45
N ARG A 111 -6.46 1.54 -1.01
CA ARG A 111 -6.22 1.46 -2.46
C ARG A 111 -5.64 0.06 -2.74
N LEU A 112 -6.10 -0.59 -3.80
CA LEU A 112 -5.57 -1.87 -4.25
C LEU A 112 -4.74 -1.67 -5.51
N VAL A 113 -3.49 -2.14 -5.49
CA VAL A 113 -2.59 -2.06 -6.65
C VAL A 113 -2.13 -3.46 -7.03
N CYS A 114 -2.20 -3.79 -8.32
CA CYS A 114 -1.75 -5.07 -8.85
C CYS A 114 -0.29 -4.98 -9.28
N VAL A 115 0.57 -5.80 -8.67
CA VAL A 115 2.00 -5.88 -9.00
C VAL A 115 2.27 -7.22 -9.69
N PRO A 116 2.86 -7.25 -10.90
CA PRO A 116 3.18 -8.51 -11.59
C PRO A 116 4.05 -9.44 -10.75
N ASN A 117 3.73 -10.74 -10.72
CA ASN A 117 4.45 -11.71 -9.87
C ASN A 117 5.95 -11.79 -10.20
N GLY A 118 6.31 -11.59 -11.47
CA GLY A 118 7.71 -11.56 -11.92
C GLY A 118 8.56 -10.51 -11.20
N MET A 119 7.95 -9.45 -10.68
CA MET A 119 8.66 -8.38 -9.97
C MET A 119 8.46 -8.34 -8.45
N MET A 120 7.58 -9.17 -7.92
CA MET A 120 7.21 -9.14 -6.50
C MET A 120 8.41 -9.27 -5.55
N ALA A 121 9.37 -10.15 -5.86
CA ALA A 121 10.57 -10.31 -5.03
C ALA A 121 11.43 -9.04 -4.97
N GLY A 122 11.56 -8.32 -6.09
CA GLY A 122 12.30 -7.05 -6.16
C GLY A 122 11.52 -5.88 -5.54
N PHE A 123 10.20 -5.87 -5.74
CA PHE A 123 9.30 -4.87 -5.16
C PHE A 123 9.28 -4.91 -3.63
N LEU A 124 9.12 -6.10 -3.05
CA LEU A 124 9.15 -6.27 -1.60
C LEU A 124 10.57 -6.09 -1.05
N GLY A 125 11.57 -6.67 -1.72
CA GLY A 125 12.94 -6.72 -1.25
C GLY A 125 13.13 -7.68 -0.06
N PRO A 126 14.38 -7.95 0.33
CA PRO A 126 14.68 -8.79 1.48
C PRO A 126 14.10 -8.20 2.76
N ARG A 127 13.35 -9.01 3.53
CA ARG A 127 12.67 -8.57 4.76
C ARG A 127 11.76 -7.35 4.56
N LEU A 128 11.16 -7.20 3.38
CA LEU A 128 10.26 -6.09 3.02
C LEU A 128 10.94 -4.71 2.98
N CYS A 129 12.27 -4.61 2.90
CA CYS A 129 12.97 -3.33 3.01
C CYS A 129 12.55 -2.30 1.95
N ASN A 130 12.29 -2.74 0.72
CA ASN A 130 11.90 -1.82 -0.36
C ASN A 130 10.47 -1.34 -0.17
N LEU A 131 9.58 -2.23 0.30
CA LEU A 131 8.22 -1.85 0.66
C LEU A 131 8.21 -0.86 1.84
N HIS A 132 8.98 -1.12 2.89
CA HIS A 132 9.09 -0.21 4.04
C HIS A 132 9.61 1.17 3.62
N ARG A 133 10.54 1.23 2.64
CA ARG A 133 10.99 2.51 2.09
C ARG A 133 9.86 3.27 1.39
N VAL A 134 9.03 2.59 0.61
CA VAL A 134 7.82 3.19 0.00
C VAL A 134 6.87 3.69 1.08
N GLU A 135 6.61 2.90 2.12
CA GLU A 135 5.78 3.28 3.26
C GLU A 135 6.35 4.49 4.03
N GLU A 136 7.67 4.54 4.20
CA GLU A 136 8.34 5.60 4.93
C GLU A 136 8.28 6.93 4.18
N GLU A 137 8.56 6.91 2.88
CA GLU A 137 8.53 8.08 2.00
C GLU A 137 7.11 8.64 1.81
N THR A 138 6.10 7.77 1.76
CA THR A 138 4.71 8.16 1.48
C THR A 138 3.86 8.36 2.73
N GLY A 139 4.27 7.78 3.86
CA GLY A 139 3.47 7.72 5.08
C GLY A 139 2.29 6.75 5.00
N ALA A 140 2.26 5.87 3.99
CA ALA A 140 1.27 4.82 3.85
C ALA A 140 1.71 3.54 4.59
N PHE A 141 0.78 2.61 4.75
CA PHE A 141 1.04 1.24 5.19
C PHE A 141 0.50 0.28 4.13
N ALA A 142 1.29 -0.72 3.74
CA ALA A 142 0.94 -1.63 2.67
C ALA A 142 1.35 -3.07 2.98
N PHE A 143 0.56 -4.02 2.50
CA PHE A 143 0.94 -5.43 2.55
C PHE A 143 0.32 -6.21 1.40
N VAL A 144 0.90 -7.38 1.10
CA VAL A 144 0.37 -8.30 0.10
C VAL A 144 -0.94 -8.89 0.61
N LEU A 145 -2.04 -8.58 -0.07
CA LEU A 145 -3.36 -9.10 0.26
C LEU A 145 -3.47 -10.56 -0.19
N ARG A 146 -3.34 -10.77 -1.52
CA ARG A 146 -3.49 -12.07 -2.17
C ARG A 146 -2.75 -12.13 -3.49
N GLU A 147 -2.54 -13.34 -3.97
CA GLU A 147 -2.07 -13.61 -5.33
C GLU A 147 -3.28 -13.85 -6.25
N ARG A 148 -3.33 -13.14 -7.37
CA ARG A 148 -4.31 -13.30 -8.43
C ARG A 148 -3.72 -14.17 -9.53
N ARG A 149 -4.44 -15.24 -9.90
CA ARG A 149 -4.08 -16.07 -11.06
C ARG A 149 -4.36 -15.32 -12.36
N GLY A 150 -3.43 -15.38 -13.30
CA GLY A 150 -3.59 -14.76 -14.62
C GLY A 150 -4.63 -15.48 -15.48
N GLN A 151 -5.17 -14.79 -16.48
CA GLN A 151 -5.99 -15.41 -17.51
C GLN A 151 -5.07 -16.07 -18.55
N GLN A 152 -5.11 -17.40 -18.63
CA GLN A 152 -4.41 -18.16 -19.68
C GLN A 152 -5.17 -18.04 -21.01
N GLY A 153 -4.97 -16.93 -21.72
CA GLY A 153 -5.33 -16.81 -23.12
C GLY A 153 -4.09 -17.10 -23.97
N LYS A 154 -4.05 -18.25 -24.64
CA LYS A 154 -3.10 -18.46 -25.76
C LYS A 154 -3.50 -17.46 -26.86
N ARG A 155 -2.68 -16.44 -27.10
CA ARG A 155 -2.76 -15.64 -28.32
C ARG A 155 -1.65 -16.13 -29.23
N ASP A 156 -2.00 -16.48 -30.47
CA ASP A 156 -1.04 -16.89 -31.47
C ASP A 156 -0.14 -15.68 -31.82
N LEU A 157 1.18 -15.91 -31.77
CA LEU A 157 2.22 -14.90 -31.99
C LEU A 157 2.54 -14.85 -33.49
N ASP A 158 1.66 -14.25 -34.30
CA ASP A 158 1.80 -14.32 -35.76
C ASP A 158 2.45 -13.09 -36.42
N ASP A 159 2.94 -12.10 -35.66
CA ASP A 159 3.69 -10.96 -36.21
C ASP A 159 4.84 -10.46 -35.32
N SER A 160 6.03 -10.29 -35.91
CA SER A 160 7.29 -9.96 -35.22
C SER A 160 7.36 -8.51 -34.71
N ALA A 161 6.56 -7.58 -35.25
CA ALA A 161 6.47 -6.19 -34.76
C ALA A 161 5.54 -6.03 -33.55
N ASP A 162 4.58 -6.94 -33.36
CA ASP A 162 3.64 -6.93 -32.24
C ASP A 162 4.13 -7.76 -31.04
N MET A 163 5.29 -8.41 -31.13
CA MET A 163 5.79 -9.33 -30.10
C MET A 163 5.95 -8.65 -28.72
N LEU A 164 6.57 -7.46 -28.66
CA LEU A 164 6.73 -6.70 -27.41
C LEU A 164 5.38 -6.34 -26.79
N LYS A 165 4.42 -5.90 -27.63
CA LYS A 165 3.08 -5.54 -27.20
C LYS A 165 2.31 -6.76 -26.69
N VAL A 166 2.42 -7.91 -27.36
CA VAL A 166 1.82 -9.17 -26.94
C VAL A 166 2.44 -9.65 -25.62
N MET A 167 3.75 -9.54 -25.44
CA MET A 167 4.42 -9.89 -24.18
C MET A 167 3.98 -9.00 -23.01
N LEU A 168 3.88 -7.69 -23.22
CA LEU A 168 3.39 -6.75 -22.20
C LEU A 168 1.92 -7.00 -21.86
N ASP A 169 1.08 -7.30 -22.85
CA ASP A 169 -0.30 -7.70 -22.64
C ASP A 169 -0.40 -8.98 -21.80
N GLN A 170 0.41 -9.99 -22.10
CA GLN A 170 0.49 -11.22 -21.29
C GLN A 170 0.91 -10.92 -19.85
N LEU A 171 1.83 -9.97 -19.63
CA LEU A 171 2.25 -9.56 -18.29
C LEU A 171 1.11 -8.86 -17.53
N ARG A 172 0.35 -7.97 -18.19
CA ARG A 172 -0.80 -7.26 -17.62
C ARG A 172 -1.96 -8.20 -17.25
N THR A 173 -2.22 -9.20 -18.09
CA THR A 173 -3.28 -10.21 -17.85
C THR A 173 -2.79 -11.42 -17.04
N GLY A 174 -1.48 -11.49 -16.80
CA GLY A 174 -0.80 -12.58 -16.14
C GLY A 174 -0.99 -12.63 -14.62
N PRO A 175 -0.28 -13.55 -13.95
CA PRO A 175 -0.32 -13.66 -12.50
C PRO A 175 0.25 -12.40 -11.84
N ALA A 176 -0.48 -11.85 -10.89
CA ALA A 176 -0.13 -10.62 -10.18
C ALA A 176 -0.55 -10.71 -8.72
N SER A 177 0.15 -10.03 -7.83
CA SER A 177 -0.22 -9.91 -6.43
C SER A 177 -0.92 -8.59 -6.19
N GLU A 178 -2.02 -8.63 -5.44
CA GLU A 178 -2.72 -7.43 -5.00
C GLU A 178 -2.08 -6.91 -3.72
N ILE A 179 -1.64 -5.66 -3.74
CA ILE A 179 -1.12 -4.92 -2.58
C ILE A 179 -2.25 -4.03 -2.06
N ALA A 180 -2.58 -4.17 -0.78
CA ALA A 180 -3.51 -3.28 -0.10
C ALA A 180 -2.74 -2.14 0.57
N ILE A 181 -3.08 -0.90 0.22
CA ILE A 181 -2.43 0.33 0.69
C ILE A 181 -3.41 1.11 1.57
N PHE A 182 -2.99 1.43 2.78
CA PHE A 182 -3.75 2.12 3.81
C PHE A 182 -3.05 3.42 4.23
N GLY A 183 -3.84 4.36 4.72
CA GLY A 183 -3.33 5.63 5.25
C GLY A 183 -4.22 6.81 4.86
N PRO A 184 -3.76 8.04 5.12
CA PRO A 184 -4.43 9.23 4.60
C PRO A 184 -4.59 9.17 3.08
N ALA A 185 -5.65 9.77 2.54
CA ALA A 185 -5.99 9.64 1.12
C ALA A 185 -4.84 10.05 0.19
N ARG A 186 -4.08 11.10 0.53
CA ARG A 186 -2.89 11.53 -0.23
C ARG A 186 -1.72 10.55 -0.13
N ALA A 187 -1.48 9.98 1.06
CA ALA A 187 -0.43 8.99 1.28
C ALA A 187 -0.69 7.71 0.47
N ARG A 188 -1.95 7.24 0.43
CA ARG A 188 -2.35 6.08 -0.40
C ARG A 188 -2.09 6.35 -1.88
N LEU A 189 -2.44 7.55 -2.34
CA LEU A 189 -2.25 7.96 -3.74
C LEU A 189 -0.76 8.05 -4.11
N ALA A 190 0.07 8.61 -3.22
CA ALA A 190 1.52 8.67 -3.40
C ALA A 190 2.15 7.26 -3.48
N ALA A 191 1.77 6.35 -2.59
CA ALA A 191 2.23 4.96 -2.62
C ALA A 191 1.77 4.20 -3.86
N GLU A 192 0.56 4.49 -4.35
CA GLU A 192 0.04 3.92 -5.60
C GLU A 192 0.88 4.36 -6.80
N ILE A 193 1.08 5.67 -7.02
CA ILE A 193 1.89 6.12 -8.17
C ILE A 193 3.34 5.68 -8.07
N LYS A 194 3.89 5.57 -6.86
CA LYS A 194 5.25 5.09 -6.65
C LYS A 194 5.39 3.61 -6.99
N THR A 195 4.37 2.81 -6.65
CA THR A 195 4.29 1.41 -7.06
C THR A 195 4.17 1.31 -8.58
N MET A 196 3.34 2.15 -9.21
CA MET A 196 3.20 2.21 -10.66
C MET A 196 4.52 2.59 -11.35
N ALA A 197 5.23 3.60 -10.83
CA ALA A 197 6.53 4.01 -11.35
C ALA A 197 7.55 2.85 -11.27
N GLN A 198 7.61 2.11 -10.16
CA GLN A 198 8.49 0.93 -10.05
C GLN A 198 8.14 -0.19 -11.04
N ILE A 199 6.84 -0.37 -11.36
CA ILE A 199 6.42 -1.34 -12.38
C ILE A 199 6.90 -0.89 -13.75
N GLU A 200 6.71 0.38 -14.09
CA GLU A 200 7.11 0.96 -15.37
C GLU A 200 8.64 1.02 -15.53
N GLU A 201 9.40 1.29 -14.47
CA GLU A 201 10.86 1.24 -14.47
C GLU A 201 11.40 -0.16 -14.80
N ARG A 202 10.68 -1.21 -14.39
CA ARG A 202 11.09 -2.58 -14.66
C ARG A 202 10.56 -3.12 -15.99
N TYR A 203 9.36 -2.71 -16.36
CA TYR A 203 8.67 -3.14 -17.56
C TYR A 203 8.26 -1.90 -18.34
N HIS A 204 9.18 -1.31 -19.09
CA HIS A 204 8.91 -0.13 -19.90
C HIS A 204 7.75 -0.40 -20.88
N GLY A 205 6.83 0.56 -20.97
CA GLY A 205 5.59 0.44 -21.73
C GLY A 205 4.49 -0.33 -20.99
N TYR A 206 4.66 -0.71 -19.72
CA TYR A 206 3.65 -1.48 -18.99
C TYR A 206 2.31 -0.75 -18.91
N PHE A 207 2.29 0.58 -18.78
CA PHE A 207 1.04 1.34 -18.81
C PHE A 207 0.66 1.90 -20.18
N GLU A 208 1.52 1.78 -21.19
CA GLU A 208 1.28 2.29 -22.55
C GLU A 208 0.30 1.37 -23.31
N ARG A 209 -1.00 1.68 -23.25
CA ARG A 209 -2.04 0.85 -23.90
C ARG A 209 -2.30 1.24 -25.35
N SER A 210 -2.27 2.54 -25.66
CA SER A 210 -2.60 3.06 -27.01
C SER A 210 -2.04 4.47 -27.26
N ALA A 211 -1.25 4.99 -26.33
CA ALA A 211 -0.90 6.39 -26.24
C ALA A 211 0.56 6.53 -26.66
N GLY A 212 0.83 7.14 -27.82
CA GLY A 212 2.20 7.32 -28.32
C GLY A 212 2.95 8.43 -27.56
N PRO A 213 4.21 8.72 -27.92
CA PRO A 213 4.96 9.83 -27.34
C PRO A 213 4.19 11.16 -27.44
N GLY A 214 4.17 11.95 -26.36
CA GLY A 214 3.43 13.22 -26.31
C GLY A 214 1.93 13.07 -26.04
N SER A 215 1.47 11.90 -25.62
CA SER A 215 0.08 11.66 -25.24
C SER A 215 -0.15 11.79 -23.73
N GLU A 216 -1.41 11.98 -23.36
CA GLU A 216 -1.84 12.14 -21.96
C GLU A 216 -3.10 11.32 -21.70
N VAL A 217 -3.19 10.73 -20.52
CA VAL A 217 -4.41 10.15 -19.96
C VAL A 217 -4.71 10.90 -18.67
N LEU A 218 -5.79 11.68 -18.68
CA LEU A 218 -6.19 12.54 -17.57
C LEU A 218 -7.33 11.90 -16.78
N ASP A 219 -7.20 11.90 -15.46
CA ASP A 219 -8.26 11.45 -14.56
C ASP A 219 -9.35 12.54 -14.50
N PRO A 220 -10.61 12.23 -14.87
CA PRO A 220 -11.70 13.20 -14.85
C PRO A 220 -12.13 13.62 -13.44
N VAL A 221 -11.67 12.93 -12.39
CA VAL A 221 -12.06 13.21 -11.01
C VAL A 221 -11.50 14.56 -10.54
N GLU A 222 -12.40 15.43 -10.06
CA GLU A 222 -12.05 16.72 -9.44
C GLU A 222 -11.18 16.57 -8.19
N GLY A 223 -11.49 15.56 -7.38
CA GLY A 223 -10.75 15.19 -6.18
C GLY A 223 -9.40 14.54 -6.49
N LEU A 224 -8.99 13.63 -5.61
CA LEU A 224 -7.71 12.93 -5.73
C LEU A 224 -7.75 11.90 -6.87
N GLY A 225 -7.03 12.21 -7.95
CA GLY A 225 -6.88 11.39 -9.15
C GLY A 225 -5.43 11.28 -9.60
N ILE A 226 -5.19 10.51 -10.66
CA ILE A 226 -3.86 10.26 -11.25
C ILE A 226 -3.89 10.55 -12.74
N ASP A 227 -3.15 11.56 -13.18
CA ASP A 227 -2.89 11.81 -14.59
C ASP A 227 -1.60 11.09 -15.01
N MET A 228 -1.55 10.65 -16.26
CA MET A 228 -0.42 9.96 -16.87
C MET A 228 0.01 10.73 -18.12
N VAL A 229 1.25 11.20 -18.14
CA VAL A 229 1.79 12.04 -19.20
C VAL A 229 3.00 11.35 -19.82
N TRP A 230 2.93 11.04 -21.11
CA TRP A 230 4.05 10.49 -21.86
C TRP A 230 4.81 11.63 -22.53
N LEU A 231 6.03 11.87 -22.10
CA LEU A 231 6.88 12.91 -22.66
C LEU A 231 7.26 12.55 -24.11
N ALA A 232 7.15 13.53 -25.02
CA ALA A 232 7.65 13.39 -26.38
C ALA A 232 9.18 13.53 -26.39
N GLY A 233 9.89 12.90 -27.33
CA GLY A 233 11.35 13.07 -27.53
C GLY A 233 12.26 12.41 -26.48
N ASP A 234 13.56 12.76 -26.50
CA ASP A 234 14.58 12.25 -25.56
C ASP A 234 14.56 13.01 -24.22
N PHE A 235 13.37 13.31 -23.71
CA PHE A 235 13.20 14.04 -22.45
C PHE A 235 13.42 13.15 -21.21
N GLU A 236 13.82 11.88 -21.39
CA GLU A 236 14.20 10.97 -20.29
C GLU A 236 15.28 11.59 -19.38
N ASP A 237 16.31 12.20 -19.97
CA ASP A 237 17.38 12.90 -19.21
C ASP A 237 16.84 14.11 -18.42
N SER A 238 15.73 14.68 -18.90
CA SER A 238 15.11 15.88 -18.37
C SER A 238 14.00 15.58 -17.35
N ALA A 239 13.58 14.32 -17.21
CA ALA A 239 12.51 13.85 -16.33
C ALA A 239 13.06 13.10 -15.10
N SER A 240 14.22 13.53 -14.59
CA SER A 240 14.86 12.90 -13.43
C SER A 240 13.98 12.96 -12.18
N ARG A 241 14.18 12.01 -11.26
CA ARG A 241 13.48 11.98 -9.96
C ARG A 241 13.59 13.31 -9.21
N THR A 242 14.76 13.96 -9.25
CA THR A 242 14.96 15.28 -8.64
C THR A 242 14.02 16.34 -9.21
N ARG A 243 13.75 16.33 -10.51
CA ARG A 243 12.83 17.28 -11.14
C ARG A 243 11.38 16.95 -10.81
N ALA A 244 11.02 15.66 -10.74
CA ALA A 244 9.71 15.23 -10.27
C ALA A 244 9.45 15.67 -8.81
N GLU A 245 10.47 15.60 -7.94
CA GLU A 245 10.40 16.11 -6.56
C GLU A 245 10.19 17.63 -6.51
N ILE A 246 10.94 18.40 -7.32
CA ILE A 246 10.77 19.85 -7.43
C ILE A 246 9.35 20.19 -7.90
N LEU A 247 8.86 19.49 -8.94
CA LEU A 247 7.53 19.69 -9.49
C LEU A 247 6.43 19.33 -8.48
N SER A 248 6.63 18.26 -7.70
CA SER A 248 5.74 17.88 -6.59
C SER A 248 5.64 19.02 -5.58
N GLY A 249 6.78 19.60 -5.18
CA GLY A 249 6.84 20.73 -4.25
C GLY A 249 6.15 21.99 -4.78
N ALA A 250 6.38 22.34 -6.04
CA ALA A 250 5.83 23.55 -6.66
C ALA A 250 4.32 23.46 -6.93
N SER A 251 3.84 22.30 -7.39
CA SER A 251 2.43 22.09 -7.74
C SER A 251 1.55 21.74 -6.53
N GLY A 252 2.17 21.20 -5.48
CA GLY A 252 1.47 20.58 -4.35
C GLY A 252 0.83 19.23 -4.73
N CYS A 253 1.32 18.56 -5.77
CA CYS A 253 0.99 17.18 -6.15
C CYS A 253 2.04 16.19 -5.63
N HIS A 254 1.80 14.91 -5.86
CA HIS A 254 2.84 13.89 -5.93
C HIS A 254 3.14 13.62 -7.40
N VAL A 255 4.40 13.70 -7.78
CA VAL A 255 4.88 13.41 -9.13
C VAL A 255 5.94 12.34 -9.04
N GLU A 256 5.78 11.28 -9.82
CA GLU A 256 6.78 10.22 -9.98
C GLU A 256 7.07 10.06 -11.47
N SER A 257 8.34 9.86 -11.82
CA SER A 257 8.77 9.64 -13.20
C SER A 257 9.39 8.26 -13.37
N ALA A 258 9.06 7.61 -14.48
CA ALA A 258 9.59 6.30 -14.87
C ALA A 258 9.84 6.29 -16.39
N GLY A 259 11.10 6.49 -16.79
CA GLY A 259 11.46 6.69 -18.19
C GLY A 259 10.73 7.91 -18.78
N ARG A 260 9.91 7.68 -19.82
CA ARG A 260 9.12 8.73 -20.51
C ARG A 260 7.78 9.00 -19.86
N LEU A 261 7.36 8.18 -18.91
CA LEU A 261 6.06 8.27 -18.26
C LEU A 261 6.18 9.05 -16.96
N VAL A 262 5.37 10.10 -16.83
CA VAL A 262 5.22 10.88 -15.60
C VAL A 262 3.83 10.64 -15.04
N PHE A 263 3.77 10.22 -13.78
CA PHE A 263 2.54 10.09 -13.02
C PHE A 263 2.35 11.35 -12.17
N VAL A 264 1.20 12.00 -12.30
CA VAL A 264 0.86 13.22 -11.56
C VAL A 264 -0.38 12.95 -10.73
N ALA A 265 -0.24 12.96 -9.40
CA ALA A 265 -1.33 12.61 -8.50
C ALA A 265 -1.63 13.73 -7.50
N GLY A 266 -2.91 14.10 -7.39
CA GLY A 266 -3.35 15.23 -6.58
C GLY A 266 -4.79 15.60 -6.87
N ALA A 267 -5.24 16.77 -6.41
CA ALA A 267 -6.53 17.33 -6.84
C ALA A 267 -6.42 17.92 -8.25
N ARG A 268 -7.53 18.01 -9.01
CA ARG A 268 -7.51 18.42 -10.44
C ARG A 268 -6.73 19.71 -10.70
N GLY A 269 -6.98 20.76 -9.91
CA GLY A 269 -6.25 22.03 -10.04
C GLY A 269 -4.76 21.93 -9.71
N GLN A 270 -4.36 21.01 -8.84
CA GLN A 270 -2.93 20.76 -8.57
C GLN A 270 -2.28 20.00 -9.73
N ARG A 271 -2.99 19.01 -10.31
CA ARG A 271 -2.49 18.22 -11.45
C ARG A 271 -2.34 19.07 -12.71
N ALA A 272 -3.32 19.94 -12.99
CA ALA A 272 -3.24 20.92 -14.08
C ALA A 272 -2.00 21.81 -13.96
N ARG A 273 -1.73 22.36 -12.78
CA ARG A 273 -0.53 23.17 -12.52
C ARG A 273 0.80 22.41 -12.62
N ALA A 274 0.80 21.12 -12.37
CA ALA A 274 2.02 20.31 -12.50
C ALA A 274 2.32 19.99 -13.98
N ARG A 275 1.28 19.95 -14.81
CA ARG A 275 1.40 19.62 -16.23
C ARG A 275 1.74 20.84 -17.10
N GLU A 276 1.14 21.99 -16.79
CA GLU A 276 1.38 23.28 -17.48
C GLU A 276 2.75 23.86 -17.15
#